data_AF-A0A3D5P530-F1
#
_entry.id   AF-A0A3D5P530-F1
#
_cell.length_a   1.000
_cell.length_b   1.000
_cell.length_c   1.000
_cell.angle_alpha   90.00
_cell.angle_beta   90.00
_cell.angle_gamma   90.00
#
_symmetry.space_group_name_H-M   'P 1'
#
loop_
_entity.id
_entity.type
_entity.pdbx_description
1 polymer ?
#
loop_
_entity_poly.entity_id
_entity_poly.type
_entity_poly.pdbx_seq_one_letter_code
_entity_poly.pdbx_strand_id
1 'polypeptide(L)'
;DGNGGKEFGVSVGSIVLTLNVIFLSGYTLGCHSLRHLVGGGIDLISRRPIRKAAYDCVSCLNGKHMAWAWTSLLWVAFSDIYVRLCSMGVWTNVRLF
;
A
#
# COMPACT_ATOMS: atom_id res chain seq x y z
N ASP A 1 -22.32 -8.86 -31.53
CA ASP A 1 -23.15 -9.16 -30.36
C ASP A 1 -22.69 -8.33 -29.18
N GLY A 2 -23.51 -7.36 -28.78
CA GLY A 2 -23.17 -6.32 -27.83
C GLY A 2 -23.41 -6.73 -26.38
N ASN A 3 -22.48 -7.47 -25.78
CA ASN A 3 -22.48 -7.69 -24.34
C ASN A 3 -21.62 -6.64 -23.62
N GLY A 4 -22.20 -5.46 -23.43
CA GLY A 4 -21.74 -4.46 -22.46
C GLY A 4 -22.01 -4.89 -21.01
N GLY A 5 -21.76 -6.16 -20.70
CA GLY A 5 -21.82 -6.69 -19.34
C GLY A 5 -20.64 -6.13 -18.56
N LYS A 6 -20.92 -5.28 -17.58
CA LYS A 6 -19.94 -4.82 -16.59
C LYS A 6 -19.66 -5.96 -15.63
N GLU A 7 -19.05 -7.04 -16.10
CA GLU A 7 -18.51 -8.07 -15.21
C GLU A 7 -17.28 -7.47 -14.53
N PHE A 8 -17.39 -7.29 -13.20
CA PHE A 8 -16.31 -6.81 -12.36
C PHE A 8 -15.24 -7.91 -12.28
N GLY A 9 -14.38 -7.96 -13.29
CA GLY A 9 -13.27 -8.90 -13.31
C GLY A 9 -12.06 -8.39 -12.55
N VAL A 10 -11.77 -8.98 -11.40
CA VAL A 10 -10.50 -8.77 -10.70
C VAL A 10 -9.41 -9.54 -11.45
N SER A 11 -8.47 -8.80 -12.04
CA SER A 11 -7.29 -9.41 -12.66
C SER A 11 -6.20 -9.68 -11.62
N VAL A 12 -5.35 -10.67 -11.86
CA VAL A 12 -4.15 -10.90 -11.04
C VAL A 12 -3.29 -9.62 -10.98
N GLY A 13 -3.20 -8.86 -12.08
CA GLY A 13 -2.55 -7.55 -12.10
C GLY A 13 -3.15 -6.54 -11.13
N SER A 14 -4.48 -6.53 -10.96
CA SER A 14 -5.15 -5.67 -9.97
C SER A 14 -4.75 -6.02 -8.54
N ILE A 15 -4.57 -7.31 -8.23
CA ILE A 15 -4.10 -7.77 -6.91
C ILE A 15 -2.64 -7.33 -6.68
N VAL A 16 -1.77 -7.54 -7.67
CA VAL A 16 -0.35 -7.14 -7.60
C VAL A 16 -0.21 -5.64 -7.34
N LEU A 17 -0.97 -4.81 -8.08
CA LEU A 17 -0.98 -3.36 -7.92
C LEU A 17 -1.60 -2.91 -6.58
N THR A 18 -2.64 -3.60 -6.09
CA THR A 18 -3.22 -3.29 -4.78
C THR A 18 -2.21 -3.56 -3.66
N LEU A 19 -1.51 -4.69 -3.71
CA LEU A 19 -0.43 -5.00 -2.78
C LEU A 19 0.70 -3.97 -2.85
N ASN A 20 1.02 -3.48 -4.05
CA ASN A 20 2.00 -2.42 -4.23
C ASN A 20 1.62 -1.15 -3.45
N VAL A 21 0.39 -0.69 -3.61
CA VAL A 21 -0.15 0.46 -2.87
C VAL A 21 -0.10 0.21 -1.38
N ILE A 22 -0.44 -0.99 -0.89
CA ILE A 22 -0.38 -1.31 0.54
C ILE A 22 1.05 -1.22 1.09
N PHE A 23 2.03 -1.81 0.41
CA PHE A 23 3.43 -1.75 0.88
C PHE A 23 3.98 -0.33 0.85
N LEU A 24 3.70 0.42 -0.21
CA LEU A 24 4.14 1.82 -0.34
C LEU A 24 3.45 2.73 0.68
N SER A 25 2.16 2.49 0.95
CA SER A 25 1.41 3.19 1.99
C SER A 25 1.95 2.86 3.37
N GLY A 26 2.28 1.59 3.67
CA GLY A 26 2.91 1.20 4.93
C GLY A 26 4.24 1.90 5.18
N TYR A 27 5.07 2.05 4.14
CA TYR A 27 6.29 2.84 4.21
C TYR A 27 6.01 4.34 4.47
N THR A 28 5.07 4.92 3.74
CA THR A 28 4.68 6.34 3.86
C THR A 28 4.10 6.66 5.23
N LEU A 29 3.20 5.80 5.74
CA LEU A 29 2.56 5.95 7.03
C LEU A 29 3.51 5.74 8.20
N GLY A 30 4.57 4.93 8.02
CA GLY A 30 5.61 4.72 9.01
C GLY A 30 6.66 5.83 9.09
N CYS A 31 6.55 6.92 8.31
CA CYS A 31 7.58 7.95 8.33
C CYS A 31 7.55 8.82 9.58
N HIS A 32 8.72 9.36 9.95
CA HIS A 32 8.85 10.26 11.10
C HIS A 32 8.03 11.56 10.92
N SER A 33 7.83 11.99 9.67
CA SER A 33 7.01 13.17 9.34
C SER A 33 5.53 12.97 9.71
N LEU A 34 4.97 11.78 9.45
CA LEU A 34 3.59 11.46 9.79
C LEU A 34 3.38 11.40 11.31
N ARG A 35 4.39 10.94 12.06
CA ARG A 35 4.38 10.94 13.54
C ARG A 35 4.24 12.37 14.08
N HIS A 36 4.96 13.31 13.49
CA HIS A 36 4.85 14.72 13.81
C HIS A 36 3.53 15.34 13.34
N LEU A 37 2.96 14.89 12.22
CA LEU A 37 1.64 15.36 11.77
C LEU A 37 0.50 14.91 12.70
N VAL A 38 0.55 13.66 13.17
CA VAL A 38 -0.48 13.07 14.04
C VAL A 38 -0.34 13.55 15.50
N GLY A 39 0.89 13.76 15.98
CA GLY A 39 1.19 14.19 17.35
C GLY A 39 1.55 15.66 17.54
N GLY A 40 1.74 16.42 16.46
CA GLY A 40 2.23 17.81 16.52
C GLY A 40 1.17 18.80 16.98
N GLY A 41 1.58 19.75 17.83
CA GLY A 41 0.71 20.81 18.33
C GLY A 41 -0.32 20.35 19.38
N ILE A 42 -0.08 19.22 20.04
CA ILE A 42 -0.98 18.68 21.08
C ILE A 42 -0.17 18.40 22.35
N ASP A 43 -0.42 19.19 23.40
CA ASP A 43 0.28 19.03 24.69
C ASP A 43 -0.18 17.79 25.47
N LEU A 44 -1.42 17.33 25.25
CA LEU A 44 -1.99 16.16 25.94
C LEU A 44 -2.67 15.18 24.96
N ILE A 45 -1.88 14.35 24.30
CA ILE A 45 -2.38 13.29 23.39
C ILE A 45 -3.27 12.28 24.14
N SER A 46 -3.09 12.08 25.45
CA SER A 46 -3.87 11.14 26.27
C SER A 46 -5.37 11.45 26.36
N ARG A 47 -5.78 12.72 26.16
CA ARG A 47 -7.20 13.14 26.18
C ARG A 47 -7.93 12.97 24.84
N ARG A 48 -7.25 12.46 23.81
CA ARG A 48 -7.80 12.26 22.46
C ARG A 48 -7.56 10.80 22.03
N PRO A 49 -8.44 9.85 22.39
CA PRO A 49 -8.20 8.41 22.22
C PRO A 49 -7.94 8.02 20.76
N ILE A 50 -8.65 8.61 19.80
CA ILE A 50 -8.47 8.34 18.36
C ILE A 50 -7.07 8.78 17.87
N ARG A 51 -6.62 9.98 18.26
CA ARG A 51 -5.30 10.48 17.89
C ARG A 51 -4.18 9.73 18.59
N LYS A 52 -4.39 9.31 19.84
CA LYS A 52 -3.44 8.45 20.55
C LYS A 52 -3.29 7.10 19.87
N ALA A 53 -4.39 6.46 19.47
CA ALA A 53 -4.34 5.21 18.71
C ALA A 53 -3.62 5.37 17.37
N ALA A 54 -3.90 6.45 16.62
CA ALA A 54 -3.19 6.74 15.37
C ALA A 54 -1.68 7.00 15.60
N TYR A 55 -1.33 7.73 16.66
CA TYR A 55 0.05 8.00 17.02
C TYR A 55 0.80 6.73 17.43
N ASP A 56 0.20 5.88 18.26
CA ASP A 56 0.78 4.60 18.70
C ASP A 56 0.94 3.65 17.49
N CYS A 57 -0.02 3.65 16.55
CA CYS A 57 0.07 2.91 15.28
C CYS A 57 1.23 3.40 14.41
N VAL A 58 1.32 4.70 14.13
CA VAL A 58 2.42 5.30 13.35
C VAL A 58 3.77 5.05 14.02
N SER A 59 3.84 5.12 15.35
CA SER A 59 5.05 4.83 16.12
C SER A 59 5.48 3.36 15.99
N CYS A 60 4.51 2.42 16.02
CA CYS A 60 4.75 1.01 15.76
C CYS A 60 5.27 0.76 14.33
N LEU A 61 4.65 1.38 13.32
CA LEU A 61 5.10 1.28 11.92
C LEU A 61 6.48 1.92 11.71
N ASN A 62 6.78 3.03 12.39
CA ASN A 62 8.08 3.69 12.34
C ASN A 62 9.23 2.79 12.84
N GLY A 63 8.99 1.99 13.89
CA GLY A 63 9.97 1.01 14.37
C GLY A 63 10.39 -0.03 13.32
N LYS A 64 9.55 -0.25 12.31
CA LYS A 64 9.80 -1.15 11.17
C LYS A 64 9.94 -0.40 9.84
N HIS A 65 10.13 0.92 9.86
CA HIS A 65 10.14 1.76 8.65
C HIS A 65 11.14 1.27 7.60
N MET A 66 12.34 0.88 8.03
CA MET A 66 13.36 0.33 7.13
C MET A 66 12.89 -0.98 6.48
N ALA A 67 12.21 -1.86 7.23
CA ALA A 67 11.68 -3.10 6.65
C ALA A 67 10.58 -2.83 5.63
N TRP A 68 9.68 -1.87 5.89
CA TRP A 68 8.66 -1.42 4.93
C TRP A 68 9.27 -0.80 3.67
N ALA A 69 10.40 -0.10 3.79
CA ALA A 69 11.14 0.43 2.65
C ALA A 69 11.66 -0.71 1.76
N TRP A 70 12.33 -1.71 2.35
CA TRP A 70 12.85 -2.85 1.58
C TRP A 70 11.75 -3.69 0.95
N THR A 71 10.67 -3.99 1.68
CA THR A 71 9.55 -4.77 1.12
C THR A 71 8.84 -4.02 0.00
N SER A 72 8.58 -2.72 0.16
CA SER A 72 7.97 -1.91 -0.90
C SER A 72 8.88 -1.78 -2.13
N LEU A 73 10.18 -1.59 -1.95
CA LEU A 73 11.14 -1.51 -3.06
C LEU A 73 11.17 -2.81 -3.88
N LEU A 74 11.28 -3.95 -3.20
CA LEU A 74 11.25 -5.26 -3.85
C LEU A 74 9.92 -5.50 -4.57
N TRP A 75 8.80 -5.12 -3.95
CA TRP A 75 7.49 -5.33 -4.54
C TRP A 75 7.19 -4.41 -5.72
N VAL A 76 7.68 -3.16 -5.69
CA VAL A 76 7.64 -2.23 -6.84
C VAL A 76 8.40 -2.80 -8.01
N ALA A 77 9.64 -3.26 -7.80
CA ALA A 77 10.40 -3.91 -8.86
C ALA A 77 9.67 -5.13 -9.44
N PHE A 78 9.09 -5.97 -8.57
CA PHE A 78 8.29 -7.12 -9.00
C PHE A 78 7.05 -6.71 -9.81
N SER A 79 6.32 -5.68 -9.35
CA SER A 79 5.11 -5.19 -10.02
C SER A 79 5.44 -4.64 -11.41
N ASP A 80 6.56 -3.93 -11.55
CA ASP A 80 7.03 -3.38 -12.82
C ASP A 80 7.39 -4.49 -13.81
N ILE A 81 8.13 -5.50 -13.37
CA ILE A 81 8.45 -6.69 -14.16
C ILE A 81 7.17 -7.44 -14.55
N TYR A 82 6.23 -7.64 -13.62
CA TYR A 82 4.96 -8.33 -13.87
C TYR A 82 4.17 -7.62 -14.97
N VAL A 83 3.96 -6.31 -14.84
CA VAL A 83 3.20 -5.51 -15.81
C VAL A 83 3.90 -5.53 -17.16
N ARG A 84 5.24 -5.41 -17.18
CA ARG A 84 6.01 -5.46 -18.43
C ARG A 84 5.88 -6.82 -19.13
N LEU A 85 6.02 -7.93 -18.41
CA LEU A 85 5.84 -9.28 -18.96
C LEU A 85 4.42 -9.51 -19.47
N CYS A 86 3.42 -8.99 -18.77
CA CYS A 86 2.04 -9.02 -19.25
C CYS A 86 1.84 -8.19 -20.52
N SER A 87 2.44 -7.00 -20.60
CA SER A 87 2.36 -6.14 -21.79
C SER A 87 3.07 -6.74 -23.00
N MET A 88 4.12 -7.54 -22.80
CA MET A 88 4.81 -8.27 -23.86
C MET A 88 4.09 -9.57 -24.28
N GLY A 89 2.96 -9.90 -23.64
CA GLY A 89 2.22 -11.13 -23.92
C GLY A 89 2.89 -12.41 -23.40
N VAL A 90 3.99 -12.30 -22.65
CA VAL A 90 4.69 -13.44 -22.05
C VAL A 90 3.88 -14.00 -20.87
N TRP A 91 3.23 -13.11 -20.10
CA TRP A 91 2.32 -13.48 -19.02
C TRP A 91 0.88 -13.14 -19.36
N THR A 92 0.00 -14.13 -19.26
CA THR A 92 -1.43 -13.92 -19.38
C THR A 92 -1.98 -13.34 -18.08
N ASN A 93 -2.52 -12.13 -18.14
CA ASN A 93 -3.28 -11.57 -17.01
C ASN A 93 -4.58 -12.35 -16.87
N VAL A 94 -4.57 -13.33 -15.95
CA VAL A 94 -5.77 -14.12 -15.64
C VAL A 94 -6.78 -13.20 -14.97
N ARG A 95 -8.00 -13.17 -15.51
CA ARG A 95 -9.17 -12.56 -14.87
C ARG A 95 -9.87 -13.62 -14.06
N LEU A 96 -10.14 -13.33 -12.78
CA LEU A 96 -10.74 -14.29 -11.88
C LEU A 96 -12.27 -14.32 -11.99
N PHE A 97 -12.90 -13.29 -12.57
CA PHE A 97 -14.34 -13.17 -12.80
C PHE A 97 -14.61 -12.27 -14.00
#